data_AF-A0A0S6U1N9-F1
#
_entry.id   AF-A0A0S6U1N9-F1
#
_cell.length_a   1.000
_cell.length_b   1.000
_cell.length_c   1.000
_cell.angle_alpha   90.00
_cell.angle_beta   90.00
_cell.angle_gamma   90.00
#
_symmetry.space_group_name_H-M   'P 1'
#
loop_
_entity.id
_entity.type
_entity.pdbx_description
1 polymer ?
#
loop_
_entity_poly.entity_id
_entity_poly.type
_entity_poly.pdbx_seq_one_letter_code
_entity_poly.pdbx_strand_id
1 'polypeptide(L)'
;MKSIKSKVLFIISIVCIVSVALCSSVSYYFSYKAIMKESTNKVTMASQKYSEIIEGWLLTKTKFIDSMVVDVEYNNKYDINYLKKYFREQAKENKDIICIYAGFNDNKFASSDGWVPSADYNCSERDWYKEVIQKMVYLILHPT
;
A
#
# COMPACT_ATOMS: atom_id res chain seq x y z
N MET A 1 60.09 -20.85 -42.21
CA MET A 1 59.37 -22.04 -41.67
C MET A 1 59.19 -21.84 -40.16
N LYS A 2 57.96 -21.70 -39.65
CA LYS A 2 57.74 -21.53 -38.19
C LYS A 2 58.25 -22.78 -37.47
N SER A 3 59.17 -22.60 -36.51
CA SER A 3 59.76 -23.68 -35.70
C SER A 3 58.65 -24.49 -35.00
N ILE A 4 58.79 -25.82 -34.92
CA ILE A 4 57.86 -26.74 -34.27
C ILE A 4 57.48 -26.25 -32.86
N LYS A 5 58.42 -25.63 -32.13
CA LYS A 5 58.21 -25.03 -30.81
C LYS A 5 57.10 -23.96 -30.81
N SER A 6 57.01 -23.14 -31.86
CA SER A 6 55.99 -22.10 -31.99
C SER A 6 54.60 -22.67 -32.26
N LYS A 7 54.49 -23.77 -33.02
CA LYS A 7 53.21 -24.46 -33.25
C LYS A 7 52.68 -25.12 -31.96
N VAL A 8 53.56 -25.78 -31.20
CA VAL A 8 53.19 -26.41 -29.92
C VAL A 8 52.76 -25.36 -28.89
N LEU A 9 53.49 -24.25 -28.78
CA LEU A 9 53.14 -23.15 -27.88
C LEU A 9 51.76 -22.55 -28.22
N PHE A 10 51.46 -22.37 -29.51
CA PHE A 10 50.18 -21.86 -29.97
C PHE A 10 48.99 -22.76 -29.59
N ILE A 11 49.14 -24.08 -29.73
CA ILE A 11 48.10 -25.06 -29.36
C ILE A 11 47.83 -25.00 -27.85
N ILE A 12 48.89 -24.97 -27.03
CA ILE A 12 48.76 -24.89 -25.57
C ILE A 12 48.04 -23.59 -25.16
N SER A 13 48.41 -22.45 -25.76
CA SER A 13 47.73 -21.18 -25.51
C SER A 13 46.23 -21.24 -25.85
N ILE A 14 45.86 -21.85 -26.97
CA ILE A 14 44.44 -22.03 -27.34
C ILE A 14 43.71 -22.88 -26.29
N VAL A 15 44.29 -24.01 -25.87
CA VAL A 15 43.68 -24.88 -24.87
C VAL A 15 43.47 -24.14 -23.55
N CYS A 16 44.45 -23.35 -23.11
CA CYS A 16 44.33 -22.51 -21.92
C CYS A 16 43.23 -21.43 -22.05
N ILE A 17 43.12 -20.78 -23.21
CA ILE A 17 42.08 -19.78 -23.46
C ILE A 17 40.69 -20.44 -23.41
N VAL A 18 40.54 -21.60 -24.04
CA VAL A 18 39.27 -22.34 -24.07
C VAL A 18 38.89 -22.81 -22.68
N SER A 19 39.83 -23.34 -21.89
CA SER A 19 39.53 -23.79 -20.54
C SER A 19 39.09 -22.64 -19.63
N VAL A 20 39.79 -21.49 -19.68
CA VAL A 20 39.39 -20.29 -18.95
C VAL A 20 38.02 -19.78 -19.40
N ALA A 21 37.74 -19.78 -20.70
CA ALA A 21 36.46 -19.33 -21.25
C ALA A 21 35.31 -20.22 -20.76
N LEU A 22 35.48 -21.54 -20.74
CA LEU A 22 34.49 -22.49 -20.24
C LEU A 22 34.23 -22.30 -18.75
N CYS A 23 35.29 -22.25 -17.93
CA CYS A 23 35.17 -22.00 -16.49
C CYS A 23 34.48 -20.67 -16.18
N SER A 24 34.82 -19.62 -16.93
CA SER A 24 34.22 -18.28 -16.77
C SER A 24 32.75 -18.28 -17.13
N SER A 25 32.36 -18.96 -18.22
CA SER A 25 30.97 -19.04 -18.67
C SER A 25 30.07 -19.72 -17.64
N VAL A 26 30.53 -20.84 -17.07
CA VAL A 26 29.79 -21.57 -16.03
C VAL A 26 29.67 -20.71 -14.76
N SER A 27 30.78 -20.11 -14.33
CA SER A 27 30.79 -19.23 -13.14
C SER A 27 29.87 -18.03 -13.32
N TYR A 28 29.87 -17.41 -14.51
CA TYR A 28 28.99 -16.31 -14.86
C TYR A 28 27.53 -16.74 -14.81
N TYR A 29 27.18 -17.90 -15.36
CA TYR A 29 25.81 -18.42 -15.35
C TYR A 29 25.26 -18.60 -13.93
N PHE A 30 26.04 -19.22 -13.04
CA PHE A 30 25.63 -19.40 -11.64
C PHE A 30 25.54 -18.06 -10.90
N SER A 31 26.51 -17.17 -11.11
CA SER A 31 26.52 -15.83 -10.51
C SER A 31 25.31 -15.03 -10.95
N TYR A 32 25.01 -15.04 -12.25
CA TYR A 32 23.84 -14.37 -12.82
C TYR A 32 22.55 -14.88 -12.20
N LYS A 33 22.38 -16.21 -12.08
CA LYS A 33 21.20 -16.79 -11.44
C LYS A 33 21.09 -16.42 -9.97
N ALA A 34 22.19 -16.45 -9.24
CA ALA A 34 22.21 -16.10 -7.81
C ALA A 34 21.82 -14.63 -7.60
N ILE A 35 22.45 -13.72 -8.36
CA ILE A 35 22.17 -12.28 -8.31
C ILE A 35 20.72 -11.99 -8.72
N MET A 36 20.24 -12.61 -9.79
CA MET A 36 18.86 -12.39 -10.24
C MET A 36 17.86 -12.87 -9.19
N LYS A 37 18.06 -14.07 -8.63
CA LYS A 37 17.21 -14.60 -7.55
C LYS A 37 17.23 -13.69 -6.32
N GLU A 38 18.40 -13.24 -5.90
CA GLU A 38 18.54 -12.35 -4.75
C GLU A 38 17.86 -10.99 -5.01
N SER A 39 18.04 -10.43 -6.21
CA SER A 39 17.40 -9.17 -6.62
C SER A 39 15.88 -9.29 -6.61
N THR A 40 15.33 -10.33 -7.26
CA THR A 40 13.88 -10.59 -7.28
C THR A 40 13.34 -10.80 -5.87
N ASN A 41 14.05 -11.55 -5.03
CA ASN A 41 13.65 -11.76 -3.64
C ASN A 41 13.63 -10.44 -2.86
N LYS A 42 14.64 -9.59 -3.00
CA LYS A 42 14.67 -8.28 -2.33
C LYS A 42 13.51 -7.39 -2.76
N VAL A 43 13.21 -7.33 -4.05
CA VAL A 43 12.06 -6.56 -4.56
C VAL A 43 10.75 -7.11 -4.02
N THR A 44 10.60 -8.44 -4.01
CA THR A 44 9.39 -9.10 -3.48
C THR A 44 9.22 -8.83 -1.99
N MET A 45 10.27 -8.99 -1.19
CA MET A 45 10.25 -8.70 0.25
C MET A 45 9.96 -7.23 0.53
N ALA A 46 10.51 -6.31 -0.26
CA ALA A 46 10.20 -4.89 -0.14
C ALA A 46 8.72 -4.62 -0.45
N SER A 47 8.19 -5.21 -1.53
CA SER A 47 6.76 -5.09 -1.87
C SER A 47 5.88 -5.61 -0.75
N GLN A 48 6.16 -6.81 -0.22
CA GLN A 48 5.41 -7.40 0.89
C GLN A 48 5.45 -6.50 2.13
N LYS A 49 6.65 -6.01 2.50
CA LYS A 49 6.81 -5.09 3.62
C LYS A 49 5.95 -3.83 3.47
N TYR A 50 5.94 -3.21 2.29
CA TYR A 50 5.11 -2.02 2.07
C TYR A 50 3.61 -2.34 2.06
N SER A 51 3.20 -3.49 1.52
CA SER A 51 1.82 -3.98 1.62
C SER A 51 1.38 -4.14 3.07
N GLU A 52 2.20 -4.77 3.93
CA GLU A 52 1.93 -4.92 5.36
C GLU A 52 1.82 -3.57 6.09
N ILE A 53 2.67 -2.60 5.73
CA ILE A 53 2.61 -1.24 6.30
C ILE A 53 1.28 -0.56 5.92
N ILE A 54 0.87 -0.66 4.66
CA ILE A 54 -0.40 -0.07 4.19
C ILE A 54 -1.58 -0.76 4.85
N GLU A 55 -1.59 -2.10 4.93
CA GLU A 55 -2.63 -2.88 5.59
C GLU A 55 -2.73 -2.53 7.08
N GLY A 56 -1.60 -2.43 7.78
CA GLY A 56 -1.55 -2.02 9.19
C GLY A 56 -2.10 -0.62 9.41
N TRP A 57 -1.79 0.32 8.51
CA TRP A 57 -2.33 1.68 8.56
C TRP A 57 -3.86 1.68 8.36
N LEU A 58 -4.36 0.97 7.34
CA LEU A 58 -5.80 0.84 7.07
C LEU A 58 -6.56 0.16 8.21
N LEU A 59 -6.00 -0.90 8.78
CA LEU A 59 -6.60 -1.60 9.92
C LEU A 59 -6.69 -0.69 11.15
N THR A 60 -5.66 0.14 11.37
CA THR A 60 -5.68 1.15 12.44
C THR A 60 -6.81 2.15 12.24
N LYS A 61 -7.04 2.61 11.00
CA LYS A 61 -8.16 3.53 10.68
C LYS A 61 -9.53 2.87 10.81
N THR A 62 -9.64 1.61 10.39
CA THR A 62 -10.88 0.85 10.52
C THR A 62 -11.28 0.67 11.98
N LYS A 63 -10.34 0.21 12.83
CA LYS A 63 -10.56 0.07 14.28
C LYS A 63 -10.88 1.39 14.98
N PHE A 64 -10.31 2.49 14.49
CA PHE A 64 -10.61 3.81 14.99
C PHE A 64 -12.07 4.20 14.67
N ILE A 65 -12.54 3.98 13.44
CA ILE A 65 -13.94 4.19 13.08
C ILE A 65 -14.86 3.26 13.88
N ASP A 66 -14.54 1.97 14.04
CA ASP A 66 -15.28 1.02 14.88
C ASP A 66 -15.49 1.58 16.29
N SER A 67 -14.41 2.07 16.89
CA SER A 67 -14.44 2.62 18.25
C SER A 67 -15.33 3.86 18.35
N MET A 68 -15.30 4.74 17.34
CA MET A 68 -16.17 5.91 17.28
C MET A 68 -17.65 5.51 17.12
N VAL A 69 -17.94 4.52 16.26
CA VAL A 69 -19.30 4.01 16.08
C VAL A 69 -19.83 3.44 17.39
N VAL A 70 -19.06 2.57 18.05
CA VAL A 70 -19.42 1.98 19.36
C VAL A 70 -19.68 3.05 20.40
N ASP A 71 -18.84 4.09 20.48
CA ASP A 71 -19.00 5.18 21.44
C ASP A 71 -20.28 6.00 21.17
N VAL A 72 -20.56 6.33 19.92
CA VAL A 72 -21.78 7.05 19.52
C VAL A 72 -23.04 6.22 19.80
N GLU A 73 -23.03 4.94 19.43
CA GLU A 73 -24.14 4.01 19.62
C GLU A 73 -24.42 3.78 21.12
N TYR A 74 -23.40 3.45 21.90
CA TYR A 74 -23.52 3.17 23.33
C TYR A 74 -24.10 4.36 24.10
N ASN A 75 -23.69 5.58 23.75
CA ASN A 75 -24.18 6.80 24.40
C ASN A 75 -25.47 7.37 23.78
N ASN A 76 -25.96 6.78 22.69
CA ASN A 76 -27.10 7.27 21.90
C ASN A 76 -26.93 8.76 21.50
N LYS A 77 -25.73 9.14 21.04
CA LYS A 77 -25.35 10.55 20.78
C LYS A 77 -25.30 10.88 19.29
N TYR A 78 -26.46 10.86 18.64
CA TYR A 78 -26.60 11.17 17.21
C TYR A 78 -26.89 12.65 16.90
N ASP A 79 -26.90 13.52 17.93
CA ASP A 79 -27.08 14.95 17.71
C ASP A 79 -25.93 15.54 16.87
N ILE A 80 -26.28 16.31 15.83
CA ILE A 80 -25.30 16.82 14.86
C ILE A 80 -24.30 17.79 15.51
N ASN A 81 -24.71 18.60 16.47
CA ASN A 81 -23.80 19.54 17.13
C ASN A 81 -22.82 18.80 18.04
N TYR A 82 -23.31 17.77 18.75
CA TYR A 82 -22.45 16.85 19.49
C TYR A 82 -21.45 16.16 18.57
N LEU A 83 -21.91 15.55 17.47
CA LEU A 83 -21.05 14.81 16.55
C LEU A 83 -19.99 15.70 15.91
N LYS A 84 -20.33 16.93 15.49
CA LYS A 84 -19.37 17.92 14.98
C LYS A 84 -18.26 18.19 16.00
N LYS A 85 -18.62 18.40 17.27
CA LYS A 85 -17.65 18.63 18.34
C LYS A 85 -16.79 17.39 18.57
N TYR A 86 -17.43 16.22 18.68
CA TYR A 86 -16.76 14.94 18.88
C TYR A 86 -15.75 14.63 17.76
N PHE A 87 -16.19 14.70 16.50
CA PHE A 87 -15.33 14.49 15.33
C PHE A 87 -14.17 15.47 15.26
N ARG A 88 -14.39 16.73 15.64
CA ARG A 88 -13.32 17.73 15.72
C ARG A 88 -12.27 17.37 16.77
N GLU A 89 -12.68 16.91 17.96
CA GLU A 89 -11.72 16.47 18.99
C GLU A 89 -10.97 15.20 18.53
N GLN A 90 -11.68 14.23 17.96
CA GLN A 90 -11.08 13.00 17.44
C GLN A 90 -10.07 13.27 16.31
N ALA A 91 -10.35 14.23 15.42
CA ALA A 91 -9.45 14.62 14.34
C ALA A 91 -8.18 15.35 14.84
N LYS A 92 -8.24 16.12 15.94
CA LYS A 92 -7.05 16.79 16.50
C LYS A 92 -5.98 15.81 16.96
N GLU A 93 -6.40 14.69 17.55
CA GLU A 93 -5.51 13.64 18.01
C GLU A 93 -4.97 12.77 16.86
N ASN A 94 -5.58 12.84 15.67
CA ASN A 94 -5.24 12.03 14.50
C ASN A 94 -4.84 12.90 13.30
N LYS A 95 -3.62 13.43 13.33
CA LYS A 95 -3.11 14.41 12.34
C LYS A 95 -3.07 13.92 10.88
N ASP A 96 -3.12 12.61 10.65
CA ASP A 96 -3.15 12.00 9.32
C ASP A 96 -4.58 11.82 8.76
N ILE A 97 -5.61 12.21 9.53
CA ILE A 97 -6.99 12.24 9.08
C ILE A 97 -7.32 13.65 8.58
N ILE A 98 -7.72 13.76 7.31
CA ILE A 98 -8.11 15.03 6.69
C ILE A 98 -9.46 15.51 7.24
N CYS A 99 -10.44 14.62 7.30
CA CYS A 99 -11.78 14.94 7.76
C CYS A 99 -12.51 13.67 8.24
N ILE A 100 -13.25 13.81 9.34
CA ILE A 100 -14.19 12.80 9.83
C ILE A 100 -15.59 13.35 9.63
N TYR A 101 -16.45 12.58 8.97
CA TYR A 101 -17.81 12.99 8.67
C TYR A 101 -18.80 11.83 8.73
N ALA A 102 -20.06 12.18 8.92
CA ALA A 102 -21.19 11.26 8.90
C ALA A 102 -22.38 11.92 8.21
N GLY A 103 -23.02 11.17 7.31
CA GLY A 103 -24.31 11.52 6.72
C GLY A 103 -25.40 10.62 7.26
N PHE A 104 -26.61 11.15 7.39
CA PHE A 104 -27.78 10.47 7.92
C PHE A 104 -28.87 10.34 6.84
N ASN A 105 -29.78 9.39 7.03
CA ASN A 105 -30.89 9.15 6.09
C ASN A 105 -31.84 10.34 5.92
N ASP A 106 -31.88 11.24 6.91
CA ASP A 106 -32.62 12.51 6.89
C ASP A 106 -31.81 13.67 6.28
N ASN A 107 -30.75 13.36 5.54
CA ASN A 107 -29.80 14.28 4.91
C ASN A 107 -29.05 15.21 5.89
N LYS A 108 -29.11 14.95 7.20
CA LYS A 108 -28.22 15.64 8.13
C LYS A 108 -26.78 15.22 7.89
N PHE A 109 -25.87 16.15 8.14
CA PHE A 109 -24.44 15.95 7.95
C PHE A 109 -23.65 16.54 9.11
N ALA A 110 -22.71 15.77 9.63
CA ALA A 110 -21.73 16.19 10.63
C ALA A 110 -20.32 16.03 10.06
N SER A 111 -19.45 17.01 10.31
CA SER A 111 -18.08 17.05 9.79
C SER A 111 -17.13 17.67 10.80
N SER A 112 -15.90 17.16 10.89
CA SER A 112 -14.85 17.67 11.78
C SER A 112 -14.30 19.03 11.32
N ASP A 113 -14.32 19.30 10.02
CA ASP A 113 -13.79 20.53 9.40
C ASP A 113 -14.78 21.71 9.43
N GLY A 114 -16.00 21.49 9.93
CA GLY A 114 -17.04 22.51 10.01
C GLY A 114 -17.74 22.81 8.69
N TRP A 115 -17.51 22.01 7.63
CA TRP A 115 -18.23 22.16 6.38
C TRP A 115 -19.75 22.03 6.59
N VAL A 116 -20.50 22.93 5.95
CA VAL A 116 -21.95 22.95 5.97
C VAL A 116 -22.43 22.68 4.54
N PRO A 117 -23.19 21.61 4.30
CA PRO A 117 -23.69 21.29 2.97
C PRO A 117 -24.66 22.36 2.46
N SER A 118 -24.66 22.57 1.14
CA SER A 118 -25.66 23.38 0.45
C SER A 118 -27.03 22.68 0.45
N ALA A 119 -28.10 23.43 0.16
CA ALA A 119 -29.47 22.91 0.23
C ALA A 119 -29.76 21.77 -0.78
N ASP A 120 -28.99 21.67 -1.85
CA ASP A 120 -29.04 20.65 -2.89
C ASP A 120 -28.15 19.43 -2.60
N TYR A 121 -27.35 19.46 -1.54
CA TYR A 121 -26.48 18.34 -1.20
C TYR A 121 -27.28 17.17 -0.60
N ASN A 122 -27.08 15.99 -1.17
CA ASN A 122 -27.64 14.74 -0.68
C ASN A 122 -26.52 13.74 -0.36
N CYS A 123 -26.35 13.38 0.92
CA CYS A 123 -25.32 12.42 1.31
C CYS A 123 -25.61 11.01 0.77
N SER A 124 -26.89 10.66 0.60
CA SER A 124 -27.31 9.35 0.07
C SER A 124 -26.92 9.13 -1.39
N GLU A 125 -26.57 10.21 -2.11
CA GLU A 125 -26.11 10.14 -3.49
C GLU A 125 -24.60 9.89 -3.61
N ARG A 126 -23.85 9.98 -2.51
CA ARG A 126 -22.39 9.85 -2.51
C ARG A 126 -21.95 8.40 -2.51
N ASP A 127 -20.87 8.10 -3.23
CA ASP A 127 -20.34 6.73 -3.35
C ASP A 127 -20.01 6.11 -1.99
N TRP A 128 -19.39 6.88 -1.08
CA TRP A 128 -19.08 6.41 0.27
C TRP A 128 -20.33 6.03 1.09
N TYR A 129 -21.48 6.65 0.81
CA TYR A 129 -22.74 6.33 1.47
C TYR A 129 -23.40 5.12 0.82
N LYS A 130 -23.56 5.16 -0.52
CA LYS A 130 -24.19 4.09 -1.31
C LYS A 130 -23.51 2.75 -1.11
N GLU A 131 -22.19 2.74 -1.20
CA GLU A 131 -21.44 1.50 -1.13
C GLU A 131 -21.50 0.87 0.26
N VAL A 132 -21.44 1.66 1.33
CA VAL A 132 -21.53 1.15 2.71
C VAL A 132 -22.91 0.56 2.98
N ILE A 133 -23.98 1.23 2.56
CA ILE A 133 -25.35 0.72 2.73
C ILE A 133 -25.59 -0.54 1.90
N GLN A 134 -25.02 -0.64 0.69
CA GLN A 134 -25.18 -1.81 -0.16
C GLN A 134 -24.40 -3.02 0.33
N LYS A 135 -23.16 -2.82 0.82
CA LYS A 135 -22.24 -3.90 1.17
C LYS A 135 -22.26 -4.25 2.65
N MET A 136 -22.71 -3.35 3.52
CA MET A 136 -22.69 -3.48 4.99
C MET A 136 -21.29 -3.83 5.54
N VAL A 137 -20.23 -3.33 4.89
CA VAL A 137 -18.82 -3.59 5.21
C VAL A 137 -18.02 -2.28 5.09
N TYR A 138 -16.90 -2.18 5.81
CA TYR A 138 -15.91 -1.10 5.64
C TYR A 138 -15.41 -1.00 4.21
N LEU A 139 -15.35 0.23 3.69
CA LEU A 139 -14.99 0.49 2.30
C LEU A 139 -13.88 1.51 2.19
N ILE A 140 -12.91 1.17 1.35
CA ILE A 140 -11.82 2.04 0.95
C ILE A 140 -12.09 2.37 -0.52
N LEU A 141 -12.43 3.63 -0.79
CA LEU A 141 -12.67 4.11 -2.14
C LEU A 141 -11.34 4.45 -2.83
N HIS A 142 -11.29 4.20 -4.14
CA HIS A 142 -10.18 4.70 -4.95
C HIS A 142 -10.36 6.19 -5.22
N PRO A 143 -9.27 6.98 -5.28
CA PRO A 143 -9.37 8.39 -5.65
C PRO A 143 -9.89 8.51 -7.08
N THR A 144 -10.92 9.34 -7.26
CA THR A 144 -11.48 9.75 -8.56
C THR A 144 -10.64 10.81 -9.22
#